data_AF-C6LD21-F1
#
_entry.id   AF-C6LD21-F1
#
_cell.length_a   1.000
_cell.length_b   1.000
_cell.length_c   1.000
_cell.angle_alpha   90.00
_cell.angle_beta   90.00
_cell.angle_gamma   90.00
#
_symmetry.space_group_name_H-M   'P 1'
#
loop_
_entity.id
_entity.type
_entity.pdbx_description
1 polymer ?
#
loop_
_entity_poly.entity_id
_entity_poly.type
_entity_poly.pdbx_seq_one_letter_code
_entity_poly.pdbx_strand_id
1 'polypeptide(L)'
;MQEIERNSYIEAIKMAAGSVQYKNLSVKTTMIKAAEQLYWYYEKLKDMRYLETAMLHMQAYLEMGFAYDEGAEVFERILEGLGTTREIQFPDKFYASKKIKLNKSRVRSMLRRWPASSRQGMKIGEVVEDIITKVRTKETGIFGYECAATGDFYELVVGEEETFFHDIRSGIFYTFED
;
A
#
# COMPACT_ATOMS: atom_id res chain seq x y z
N MET A 1 4.68 5.10 -23.63
CA MET A 1 5.59 4.36 -22.73
C MET A 1 5.37 2.87 -22.94
N GLN A 2 6.42 2.06 -23.05
CA GLN A 2 6.27 0.60 -23.15
C GLN A 2 5.81 0.04 -21.78
N GLU A 3 5.05 -1.05 -21.77
CA GLU A 3 4.47 -1.62 -20.54
C GLU A 3 5.54 -1.98 -19.48
N ILE A 4 6.69 -2.48 -19.92
CA ILE A 4 7.83 -2.83 -19.05
C ILE A 4 8.42 -1.60 -18.35
N GLU A 5 8.59 -0.51 -19.11
CA GLU A 5 9.13 0.75 -18.60
C GLU A 5 8.17 1.36 -17.57
N ARG A 6 6.87 1.36 -17.88
CA ARG A 6 5.81 1.80 -16.98
C ARG A 6 5.81 1.04 -15.65
N ASN A 7 5.92 -0.28 -15.70
CA ASN A 7 5.96 -1.11 -14.49
C ASN A 7 7.20 -0.79 -13.64
N SER A 8 8.35 -0.54 -14.28
CA SER A 8 9.56 -0.15 -13.57
C SER A 8 9.41 1.19 -12.82
N TYR A 9 8.71 2.17 -13.43
CA TYR A 9 8.38 3.43 -12.76
C TYR A 9 7.46 3.23 -11.55
N ILE A 10 6.42 2.40 -11.71
CA ILE A 10 5.47 2.11 -10.62
C ILE A 10 6.19 1.46 -9.44
N GLU A 11 7.03 0.45 -9.69
CA GLU A 11 7.80 -0.21 -8.62
C GLU A 11 8.77 0.75 -7.92
N ALA A 12 9.41 1.66 -8.67
CA ALA A 12 10.26 2.70 -8.07
C ALA A 12 9.47 3.66 -7.17
N ILE A 13 8.26 4.07 -7.60
CA ILE A 13 7.36 4.92 -6.81
C ILE A 13 6.96 4.19 -5.51
N LYS A 14 6.54 2.92 -5.60
CA LYS A 14 6.16 2.10 -4.44
C LYS A 14 7.31 1.99 -3.44
N MET A 15 8.52 1.69 -3.92
CA MET A 15 9.70 1.58 -3.08
C MET A 15 10.02 2.89 -2.36
N ALA A 16 10.04 4.02 -3.09
CA ALA A 16 10.33 5.32 -2.51
C ALA A 16 9.27 5.73 -1.48
N ALA A 17 7.99 5.57 -1.81
CA ALA A 17 6.88 5.88 -0.92
C ALA A 17 6.87 4.99 0.33
N GLY A 18 7.05 3.68 0.18
CA GLY A 18 7.07 2.73 1.29
C GLY A 18 8.19 3.01 2.30
N SER A 19 9.27 3.68 1.91
CA SER A 19 10.39 4.01 2.79
C SER A 19 10.09 5.14 3.80
N VAL A 20 9.05 5.95 3.57
CA VAL A 20 8.78 7.12 4.43
C VAL A 20 8.24 6.74 5.81
N GLN A 21 7.68 5.54 5.95
CA GLN A 21 7.21 4.99 7.23
C GLN A 21 8.33 4.97 8.29
N TYR A 22 9.58 4.75 7.89
CA TYR A 22 10.74 4.73 8.79
C TYR A 22 11.12 6.12 9.34
N LYS A 23 10.44 7.16 8.86
CA LYS A 23 10.52 8.54 9.35
C LYS A 23 9.19 9.01 9.95
N ASN A 24 8.32 8.07 10.33
CA ASN A 24 6.99 8.33 10.91
C ASN A 24 6.10 9.19 10.00
N LEU A 25 6.26 9.07 8.68
CA LEU A 25 5.38 9.71 7.71
C LEU A 25 4.37 8.69 7.19
N SER A 26 3.14 9.14 6.98
CA SER A 26 2.10 8.30 6.38
C SER A 26 2.42 8.02 4.92
N VAL A 27 2.57 6.73 4.55
CA VAL A 27 2.80 6.30 3.16
C VAL A 27 1.63 6.73 2.29
N LYS A 28 0.41 6.47 2.76
CA LYS A 28 -0.85 6.80 2.08
C LYS A 28 -0.93 8.30 1.77
N THR A 29 -0.77 9.14 2.79
CA THR A 29 -0.86 10.60 2.66
C THR A 29 0.26 11.16 1.79
N THR A 30 1.47 10.60 1.90
CA THR A 30 2.62 11.03 1.10
C THR A 30 2.38 10.80 -0.38
N MET A 31 1.81 9.65 -0.75
CA MET A 31 1.50 9.34 -2.15
C MET A 31 0.41 10.25 -2.72
N ILE A 32 -0.66 10.53 -1.98
CA ILE A 32 -1.72 11.44 -2.41
C ILE A 32 -1.15 12.85 -2.63
N LYS A 33 -0.36 13.36 -1.68
CA LYS A 33 0.29 14.69 -1.80
C LYS A 33 1.27 14.76 -2.98
N ALA A 34 2.00 13.68 -3.25
CA ALA A 34 2.89 13.62 -4.41
C ALA A 34 2.10 13.69 -5.73
N ALA A 35 1.00 12.93 -5.84
CA ALA A 35 0.12 12.97 -7.00
C ALA A 35 -0.52 14.37 -7.19
N GLU A 36 -0.97 14.99 -6.10
CA GLU A 36 -1.52 16.35 -6.11
C GLU A 36 -0.48 17.39 -6.57
N GLN A 37 0.75 17.29 -6.06
CA GLN A 37 1.84 18.19 -6.43
C GLN A 37 2.20 18.07 -7.93
N LEU A 38 2.18 16.85 -8.48
CA LEU A 38 2.37 16.62 -9.91
C LEU A 38 1.22 17.22 -10.72
N TYR A 39 -0.02 17.04 -10.28
CA TYR A 39 -1.17 17.66 -10.91
C TYR A 39 -1.08 19.20 -10.90
N TRP A 40 -0.63 19.80 -9.79
CA TRP A 40 -0.38 21.24 -9.70
C TRP A 40 0.69 21.70 -10.70
N TYR A 41 1.79 20.94 -10.88
CA TYR A 41 2.79 21.25 -11.90
C TYR A 41 2.20 21.21 -13.31
N TYR A 42 1.36 20.22 -13.61
CA TYR A 42 0.61 20.18 -14.86
C TYR A 42 -0.26 21.43 -15.04
N GLU A 43 -1.01 21.85 -14.01
CA GLU A 43 -1.87 23.04 -14.12
C GLU A 43 -1.09 24.31 -14.45
N LYS A 44 0.13 24.46 -13.90
CA LYS A 44 0.98 25.64 -14.10
C LYS A 44 1.76 25.62 -15.41
N LEU A 45 2.33 24.48 -15.77
CA LEU A 45 3.26 24.36 -16.88
C LEU A 45 2.61 23.83 -18.16
N LYS A 46 1.40 23.27 -18.05
CA LYS A 46 0.65 22.60 -19.13
C LYS A 46 1.44 21.48 -19.82
N ASP A 47 2.37 20.89 -19.09
CA ASP A 47 3.18 19.78 -19.56
C ASP A 47 2.54 18.46 -19.12
N MET A 48 2.07 17.70 -20.12
CA MET A 48 1.36 16.44 -19.94
C MET A 48 2.18 15.39 -19.18
N ARG A 49 3.52 15.47 -19.22
CA ARG A 49 4.39 14.51 -18.51
C ARG A 49 4.12 14.49 -17.01
N TYR A 50 3.77 15.62 -16.41
CA TYR A 50 3.41 15.68 -14.98
C TYR A 50 2.09 14.97 -14.71
N LEU A 51 1.09 15.14 -15.58
CA LEU A 51 -0.21 14.51 -15.43
C LEU A 51 -0.14 12.99 -15.65
N GLU A 52 0.61 12.55 -16.66
CA GLU A 52 0.92 11.13 -16.88
C GLU A 52 1.64 10.53 -15.68
N THR A 53 2.59 11.26 -15.07
CA THR A 53 3.29 10.81 -13.87
C THR A 53 2.35 10.75 -12.66
N ALA A 54 1.43 11.71 -12.50
CA ALA A 54 0.44 11.69 -11.43
C ALA A 54 -0.46 10.44 -11.51
N MET A 55 -0.82 10.00 -12.72
CA MET A 55 -1.52 8.74 -12.95
C MET A 55 -0.72 7.51 -12.49
N LEU A 56 0.61 7.50 -12.70
CA LEU A 56 1.46 6.41 -12.19
C LEU A 56 1.50 6.38 -10.66
N HIS A 57 1.51 7.54 -10.01
CA HIS A 57 1.43 7.62 -8.54
C HIS A 57 0.08 7.11 -8.02
N MET A 58 -1.02 7.51 -8.67
CA MET A 58 -2.36 6.99 -8.36
C MET A 58 -2.41 5.47 -8.53
N GLN A 59 -1.86 4.93 -9.63
CA GLN A 59 -1.83 3.49 -9.83
C GLN A 59 -0.99 2.79 -8.78
N ALA A 60 0.24 3.25 -8.52
CA ALA A 60 1.10 2.67 -7.49
C ALA A 60 0.38 2.61 -6.13
N TYR A 61 -0.36 3.67 -5.78
CA TYR A 61 -1.18 3.73 -4.57
C TYR A 61 -2.24 2.62 -4.51
N LEU A 62 -2.97 2.40 -5.60
CA LEU A 62 -3.99 1.36 -5.67
C LEU A 62 -3.38 -0.05 -5.70
N GLU A 63 -2.25 -0.25 -6.39
CA GLU A 63 -1.54 -1.53 -6.43
C GLU A 63 -0.92 -1.91 -5.10
N MET A 64 -0.55 -0.92 -4.30
CA MET A 64 -0.18 -1.11 -2.90
C MET A 64 -1.38 -1.51 -2.03
N GLY A 65 -2.62 -1.44 -2.52
CA GLY A 65 -3.80 -1.93 -1.81
C GLY A 65 -4.56 -0.86 -1.02
N PHE A 66 -4.16 0.41 -1.13
CA PHE A 66 -4.87 1.54 -0.54
C PHE A 66 -6.20 1.83 -1.25
N ALA A 67 -7.10 2.53 -0.56
CA ALA A 67 -8.47 2.70 -1.01
C ALA A 67 -8.63 3.98 -1.86
N TYR A 68 -9.23 3.85 -3.05
CA TYR A 68 -9.41 4.98 -3.97
C TYR A 68 -10.10 6.19 -3.34
N ASP A 69 -11.13 5.93 -2.52
CA ASP A 69 -11.98 6.93 -1.86
C ASP A 69 -11.18 7.90 -0.98
N GLU A 70 -10.08 7.46 -0.39
CA GLU A 70 -9.24 8.29 0.47
C GLU A 70 -8.43 9.36 -0.30
N GLY A 71 -8.26 9.19 -1.63
CA GLY A 71 -7.60 10.14 -2.51
C GLY A 71 -8.48 10.67 -3.65
N ALA A 72 -9.80 10.44 -3.58
CA ALA A 72 -10.71 10.62 -4.70
C ALA A 72 -10.66 12.01 -5.31
N GLU A 73 -10.62 13.07 -4.50
CA GLU A 73 -10.57 14.46 -4.99
C GLU A 73 -9.38 14.71 -5.93
N VAL A 74 -8.19 14.20 -5.56
CA VAL A 74 -6.98 14.35 -6.38
C VAL A 74 -7.05 13.42 -7.61
N PHE A 75 -7.51 12.19 -7.41
CA PHE A 75 -7.56 11.18 -8.47
C PHE A 75 -8.58 11.51 -9.56
N GLU A 76 -9.73 12.05 -9.20
CA GLU A 76 -10.74 12.49 -10.16
C GLU A 76 -10.20 13.62 -11.05
N ARG A 77 -9.52 14.62 -10.48
CA ARG A 77 -8.88 15.68 -11.27
C ARG A 77 -7.83 15.14 -12.24
N ILE A 78 -7.03 14.15 -11.82
CA ILE A 78 -6.04 13.50 -12.68
C ILE A 78 -6.74 12.77 -13.84
N LEU A 79 -7.80 12.00 -13.55
CA LEU A 79 -8.57 11.26 -14.56
C LEU A 79 -9.26 12.21 -15.55
N GLU A 80 -9.88 13.27 -15.06
CA GLU A 80 -10.52 14.31 -15.87
C GLU A 80 -9.51 15.00 -16.80
N GLY A 81 -8.34 15.36 -16.27
CA GLY A 81 -7.27 15.97 -17.08
C GLY A 81 -6.78 15.07 -18.21
N LEU A 82 -6.87 13.74 -18.04
CA LEU A 82 -6.52 12.74 -19.06
C LEU A 82 -7.70 12.36 -19.96
N GLY A 83 -8.91 12.87 -19.69
CA GLY A 83 -10.12 12.53 -20.43
C GLY A 83 -10.50 11.06 -20.29
N THR A 84 -10.28 10.47 -19.12
CA THR A 84 -10.54 9.04 -18.85
C THR A 84 -11.34 8.86 -17.56
N THR A 85 -11.73 7.63 -17.24
CA THR A 85 -12.42 7.30 -15.98
C THR A 85 -11.71 6.18 -15.25
N ARG A 86 -12.04 6.03 -13.97
CA ARG A 86 -11.50 4.97 -13.13
C ARG A 86 -11.79 3.60 -13.72
N GLU A 87 -13.01 3.37 -14.22
CA GLU A 87 -13.46 2.09 -14.75
C GLU A 87 -12.70 1.70 -16.02
N ILE A 88 -12.27 2.70 -16.80
CA ILE A 88 -11.47 2.49 -18.01
C ILE A 88 -10.03 2.14 -17.63
N GLN A 89 -9.42 2.85 -16.68
CA GLN A 89 -8.00 2.67 -16.32
C GLN A 89 -7.76 1.52 -15.35
N PHE A 90 -8.73 1.23 -14.47
CA PHE A 90 -8.63 0.27 -13.37
C PHE A 90 -9.84 -0.67 -13.34
N PRO A 91 -10.13 -1.42 -14.43
CA PRO A 91 -11.28 -2.32 -14.51
C PRO A 91 -11.17 -3.53 -13.57
N ASP A 92 -9.95 -3.87 -13.16
CA ASP A 92 -9.65 -5.10 -12.43
C ASP A 92 -9.91 -5.01 -10.93
N LYS A 93 -10.40 -6.13 -10.38
CA LYS A 93 -10.55 -6.33 -8.92
C LYS A 93 -9.23 -6.25 -8.15
N PHE A 94 -8.08 -6.28 -8.83
CA PHE A 94 -6.77 -6.11 -8.20
C PHE A 94 -6.63 -4.75 -7.53
N TYR A 95 -7.27 -3.71 -8.08
CA TYR A 95 -7.29 -2.34 -7.55
C TYR A 95 -8.31 -2.11 -6.42
N ALA A 96 -8.89 -3.19 -5.88
CA ALA A 96 -9.78 -3.11 -4.72
C ALA A 96 -8.96 -3.01 -3.42
N SER A 97 -9.38 -2.11 -2.54
CA SER A 97 -8.77 -1.92 -1.22
C SER A 97 -8.65 -3.24 -0.46
N LYS A 98 -7.49 -3.46 0.15
CA LYS A 98 -7.20 -4.64 0.98
C LYS A 98 -7.52 -4.37 2.45
N LYS A 99 -8.72 -3.83 2.73
CA LYS A 99 -9.21 -3.66 4.11
C LYS A 99 -9.51 -5.01 4.76
N ILE A 100 -8.95 -5.24 5.95
CA ILE A 100 -8.98 -6.51 6.68
C ILE A 100 -9.71 -6.34 8.01
N LYS A 101 -10.78 -7.10 8.19
CA LYS A 101 -11.42 -7.26 9.50
C LYS A 101 -10.45 -7.86 10.51
N LEU A 102 -10.38 -7.29 11.70
CA LEU A 102 -9.49 -7.73 12.77
C LEU A 102 -9.96 -9.03 13.47
N ASN A 103 -10.01 -10.13 12.71
CA ASN A 103 -10.26 -11.48 13.20
C ASN A 103 -9.20 -12.46 12.71
N LYS A 104 -9.04 -13.58 13.43
CA LYS A 104 -7.96 -14.54 13.21
C LYS A 104 -7.88 -15.04 11.77
N SER A 105 -9.02 -15.37 11.14
CA SER A 105 -9.03 -15.91 9.78
C SER A 105 -8.59 -14.88 8.74
N ARG A 106 -9.02 -13.63 8.90
CA ARG A 106 -8.73 -12.54 7.95
C ARG A 106 -7.30 -12.03 8.12
N VAL A 107 -6.84 -11.86 9.36
CA VAL A 107 -5.43 -11.53 9.63
C VAL A 107 -4.50 -12.62 9.12
N ARG A 108 -4.84 -13.90 9.36
CA ARG A 108 -4.07 -15.03 8.80
C ARG A 108 -4.00 -15.00 7.27
N SER A 109 -5.04 -14.52 6.58
CA SER A 109 -5.05 -14.51 5.11
C SER A 109 -4.04 -13.54 4.50
N MET A 110 -3.55 -12.56 5.27
CA MET A 110 -2.44 -11.68 4.85
C MET A 110 -1.10 -12.43 4.84
N LEU A 111 -0.96 -13.45 5.69
CA LEU A 111 0.24 -14.25 5.86
C LEU A 111 0.19 -15.44 4.89
N ARG A 112 0.73 -15.24 3.67
CA ARG A 112 0.62 -16.17 2.52
C ARG A 112 0.88 -17.63 2.90
N ARG A 113 2.15 -18.01 3.07
CA ARG A 113 2.54 -19.38 3.44
C ARG A 113 3.40 -19.35 4.69
N TRP A 114 2.80 -19.69 5.82
CA TRP A 114 3.49 -19.84 7.10
C TRP A 114 3.44 -21.31 7.56
N PRO A 115 4.37 -22.16 7.12
CA PRO A 115 4.35 -23.57 7.46
C PRO A 115 4.70 -23.79 8.93
N ALA A 116 4.18 -24.88 9.49
CA ALA A 116 4.65 -25.41 10.76
C ALA A 116 6.06 -25.97 10.56
N SER A 117 7.07 -25.22 11.00
CA SER A 117 8.48 -25.62 10.93
C SER A 117 9.14 -25.33 12.27
N SER A 118 10.04 -26.22 12.69
CA SER A 118 10.82 -26.06 13.93
C SER A 118 11.83 -24.92 13.86
N ARG A 119 12.12 -24.41 12.66
CA ARG A 119 12.99 -23.24 12.44
C ARG A 119 12.27 -21.90 12.62
N GLN A 120 10.94 -21.92 12.74
CA GLN A 120 10.16 -20.68 12.88
C GLN A 120 10.34 -20.11 14.29
N GLY A 121 10.65 -18.81 14.38
CA GLY A 121 10.67 -18.11 15.67
C GLY A 121 9.28 -17.99 16.30
N MET A 122 8.25 -17.83 15.46
CA MET A 122 6.84 -17.79 15.88
C MET A 122 5.99 -18.74 15.04
N LYS A 123 5.06 -19.43 15.69
CA LYS A 123 4.01 -20.19 15.01
C LYS A 123 3.01 -19.21 14.40
N ILE A 124 2.36 -19.63 13.32
CA ILE A 124 1.33 -18.81 12.65
C ILE A 124 0.22 -18.33 13.60
N GLY A 125 -0.17 -19.14 14.59
CA GLY A 125 -1.17 -18.74 15.58
C GLY A 125 -0.68 -17.61 16.50
N GLU A 126 0.60 -17.62 16.86
CA GLU A 126 1.23 -16.59 17.70
C GLU A 126 1.36 -15.28 16.91
N VAL A 127 1.83 -15.34 15.66
CA VAL A 127 1.92 -14.15 14.78
C VAL A 127 0.55 -13.49 14.60
N VAL A 128 -0.49 -14.29 14.32
CA VAL A 128 -1.85 -13.75 14.11
C VAL A 128 -2.39 -13.10 15.39
N GLU A 129 -2.19 -13.72 16.55
CA GLU A 129 -2.66 -13.16 17.82
C GLU A 129 -1.89 -11.88 18.18
N ASP A 130 -0.59 -11.87 17.92
CA ASP A 130 0.29 -10.74 18.17
C ASP A 130 -0.12 -9.51 17.33
N ILE A 131 -0.35 -9.70 16.01
CA ILE A 131 -0.86 -8.65 15.13
C ILE A 131 -2.21 -8.12 15.64
N ILE A 132 -3.15 -9.01 15.96
CA ILE A 132 -4.48 -8.60 16.46
C ILE A 132 -4.36 -7.80 17.75
N THR A 133 -3.50 -8.24 18.67
CA THR A 133 -3.30 -7.59 19.96
C THR A 133 -2.73 -6.19 19.75
N LYS A 134 -1.63 -6.07 19.01
CA LYS A 134 -0.95 -4.78 18.76
C LYS A 134 -1.84 -3.76 18.06
N VAL A 135 -2.61 -4.19 17.06
CA VAL A 135 -3.58 -3.30 16.38
C VAL A 135 -4.69 -2.88 17.34
N ARG A 136 -5.24 -3.81 18.13
CA ARG A 136 -6.35 -3.52 19.05
C ARG A 136 -5.92 -2.62 20.22
N THR A 137 -4.72 -2.81 20.74
CA THR A 137 -4.16 -2.00 21.83
C THR A 137 -3.51 -0.70 21.34
N LYS A 138 -3.43 -0.50 20.02
CA LYS A 138 -2.72 0.61 19.39
C LYS A 138 -1.27 0.73 19.90
N GLU A 139 -0.58 -0.41 19.97
CA GLU A 139 0.83 -0.45 20.37
C GLU A 139 1.69 0.18 19.27
N THR A 140 2.01 1.46 19.41
CA THR A 140 2.73 2.22 18.39
C THR A 140 4.12 1.63 18.12
N GLY A 141 4.43 1.38 16.84
CA GLY A 141 5.73 0.86 16.42
C GLY A 141 5.72 0.22 15.03
N ILE A 142 6.91 -0.22 14.61
CA ILE A 142 7.11 -1.05 13.42
C ILE A 142 7.57 -2.42 13.89
N PHE A 143 6.80 -3.46 13.58
CA PHE A 143 7.03 -4.83 14.04
C PHE A 143 7.29 -5.75 12.86
N GLY A 144 8.48 -6.35 12.81
CA GLY A 144 8.89 -7.27 11.76
C GLY A 144 8.49 -8.72 12.05
N TYR A 145 8.02 -9.42 11.03
CA TYR A 145 7.71 -10.85 11.09
C TYR A 145 8.41 -11.58 9.94
N GLU A 146 9.25 -12.56 10.27
CA GLU A 146 9.98 -13.35 9.28
C GLU A 146 9.47 -14.80 9.27
N CYS A 147 9.11 -15.27 8.08
CA CYS A 147 8.86 -16.69 7.84
C CYS A 147 10.19 -17.38 7.45
N ALA A 148 10.90 -17.94 8.43
CA ALA A 148 12.20 -18.61 8.23
C ALA A 148 12.17 -19.74 7.19
N ALA A 149 10.99 -20.32 6.89
CA ALA A 149 10.85 -21.37 5.89
C ALA A 149 10.81 -20.85 4.44
N THR A 150 10.23 -19.67 4.20
CA THR A 150 10.08 -19.09 2.85
C THR A 150 10.97 -17.88 2.60
N GLY A 151 11.54 -17.31 3.67
CA GLY A 151 12.24 -16.02 3.66
C GLY A 151 11.30 -14.84 3.44
N ASP A 152 9.99 -15.03 3.53
CA ASP A 152 9.04 -13.92 3.42
C ASP A 152 9.13 -13.05 4.68
N PHE A 153 9.15 -11.74 4.47
CA PHE A 153 9.27 -10.73 5.52
C PHE A 153 8.08 -9.78 5.45
N TYR A 154 7.56 -9.44 6.62
CA TYR A 154 6.38 -8.59 6.76
C TYR A 154 6.60 -7.56 7.85
N GLU A 155 5.94 -6.41 7.73
CA GLU A 155 5.94 -5.35 8.74
C GLU A 155 4.52 -5.00 9.15
N LEU A 156 4.25 -4.95 10.44
CA LEU A 156 3.09 -4.26 10.98
C LEU A 156 3.53 -2.86 11.41
N VAL A 157 2.93 -1.83 10.81
CA VAL A 157 3.08 -0.46 11.27
C VAL A 157 1.82 -0.07 12.03
N VAL A 158 2.00 0.32 13.28
CA VAL A 158 0.95 0.91 14.12
C VAL A 158 1.42 2.32 14.44
N GLY A 159 0.79 3.31 13.82
CA GLY A 159 1.05 4.72 14.04
C GLY A 159 -0.19 5.45 14.56
N GLU A 160 -0.02 6.72 14.92
CA GLU A 160 -1.13 7.59 15.33
C GLU A 160 -2.06 7.90 14.16
N GLU A 161 -1.49 8.09 12.96
CA GLU A 161 -2.20 8.49 11.74
C GLU A 161 -2.65 7.29 10.88
N GLU A 162 -1.90 6.19 10.87
CA GLU A 162 -2.23 5.02 10.08
C GLU A 162 -1.75 3.72 10.74
N THR A 163 -2.50 2.65 10.48
CA THR A 163 -2.12 1.30 10.86
C THR A 163 -2.29 0.37 9.66
N PHE A 164 -1.24 -0.34 9.30
CA PHE A 164 -1.25 -1.25 8.16
C PHE A 164 -0.26 -2.40 8.34
N PHE A 165 -0.50 -3.47 7.59
CA PHE A 165 0.39 -4.61 7.48
C PHE A 165 0.96 -4.66 6.06
N HIS A 166 2.28 -4.69 5.94
CA HIS A 166 3.02 -4.62 4.69
C HIS A 166 3.69 -5.97 4.40
N ASP A 167 3.29 -6.61 3.30
CA ASP A 167 4.00 -7.75 2.72
C ASP A 167 5.12 -7.19 1.83
N ILE A 168 6.34 -7.16 2.37
CA ILE A 168 7.48 -6.48 1.75
C ILE A 168 7.87 -7.12 0.42
N ARG A 169 7.73 -8.44 0.31
CA ARG A 169 8.10 -9.16 -0.91
C ARG A 169 7.16 -8.86 -2.06
N SER A 170 5.88 -8.70 -1.79
CA SER A 170 4.88 -8.41 -2.82
C SER A 170 4.56 -6.93 -2.97
N GLY A 171 5.04 -6.08 -2.06
CA GLY A 171 4.73 -4.64 -2.04
C GLY A 171 3.26 -4.35 -1.75
N ILE A 172 2.55 -5.27 -1.09
CA ILE A 172 1.11 -5.15 -0.78
C ILE A 172 0.93 -4.65 0.65
N PHE A 173 0.09 -3.63 0.80
CA PHE A 173 -0.35 -3.06 2.05
C PHE A 173 -1.79 -3.50 2.32
N TYR A 174 -1.99 -4.01 3.53
CA TYR A 174 -3.29 -4.35 4.07
C TYR A 174 -3.61 -3.33 5.16
N THR A 175 -4.74 -2.65 5.03
CA THR A 175 -5.26 -1.77 6.09
C THR A 175 -6.29 -2.52 6.92
N PHE A 176 -6.56 -2.08 8.14
CA PHE A 176 -7.55 -2.71 9.00
C PHE A 176 -8.86 -1.92 8.95
N GLU A 177 -9.99 -2.64 9.06
CA GLU A 177 -11.27 -1.96 9.29
C GLU A 177 -11.29 -1.36 10.70
N ASP A 178 -11.81 -0.14 10.83
CA ASP A 178 -12.04 0.54 12.11
C ASP A 178 -13.08 -0.19 13.00
#